data_AF-A0A354CUC8-F1
#
_entry.id   AF-A0A354CUC8-F1
#
_cell.length_a   1.000
_cell.length_b   1.000
_cell.length_c   1.000
_cell.angle_alpha   90.00
_cell.angle_beta   90.00
_cell.angle_gamma   90.00
#
_symmetry.space_group_name_H-M   'P 1'
#
loop_
_entity.id
_entity.type
_entity.pdbx_description
1 polymer ?
#
loop_
_entity_poly.entity_id
_entity_poly.type
_entity_poly.pdbx_seq_one_letter_code
_entity_poly.pdbx_strand_id
1 'polypeptide(L)'
;MKLADIGYGNLVNTDRIVAVVSADAAPTKRIIAAAKEKSLAVDATCGKKTKSVLIMDSGHVILSAKAAERIDKMSDDSEKE
;
A
#
# COMPACT_ATOMS: atom_id res chain seq x y z
N MET A 1 -15.52 -6.65 -5.79
CA MET A 1 -14.08 -6.67 -5.48
C MET A 1 -13.39 -5.73 -6.45
N LYS A 2 -13.11 -4.49 -6.00
CA LYS A 2 -12.25 -3.57 -6.76
C LYS A 2 -10.78 -3.92 -6.49
N LEU A 3 -9.94 -3.84 -7.52
CA LEU A 3 -8.50 -4.04 -7.43
C LEU A 3 -7.78 -2.74 -7.76
N ALA A 4 -6.80 -2.37 -6.95
CA ALA A 4 -5.92 -1.23 -7.21
C ALA A 4 -4.50 -1.69 -7.52
N ASP A 5 -3.92 -1.10 -8.57
CA ASP A 5 -2.50 -1.27 -8.89
C ASP A 5 -1.63 -0.49 -7.90
N ILE A 6 -0.75 -1.24 -7.25
CA ILE A 6 0.25 -0.73 -6.32
C ILE A 6 1.68 -0.81 -6.91
N GLY A 7 1.78 -0.97 -8.23
CA GLY A 7 3.02 -0.99 -9.01
C GLY A 7 3.59 -2.38 -9.27
N TYR A 8 4.34 -2.48 -10.38
CA TYR A 8 5.06 -3.71 -10.81
C TYR A 8 4.16 -4.93 -11.04
N GLY A 9 2.91 -4.72 -11.46
CA GLY A 9 1.95 -5.80 -11.67
C GLY A 9 1.33 -6.34 -10.39
N ASN A 10 1.60 -5.69 -9.24
CA ASN A 10 0.98 -6.04 -7.97
C ASN A 10 -0.37 -5.32 -7.83
N LEU A 11 -1.39 -6.07 -7.44
CA LEU A 11 -2.76 -5.61 -7.24
C LEU A 11 -3.19 -5.89 -5.80
N VAL A 12 -4.01 -5.00 -5.22
CA VAL A 12 -4.61 -5.21 -3.90
C VAL A 12 -6.11 -4.98 -3.94
N ASN A 13 -6.85 -5.62 -3.04
CA ASN A 13 -8.27 -5.35 -2.87
C ASN A 13 -8.48 -3.98 -2.21
N THR A 14 -9.07 -3.04 -2.95
CA THR A 14 -9.31 -1.66 -2.48
C THR A 14 -10.32 -1.58 -1.34
N ASP A 15 -11.30 -2.50 -1.33
CA ASP A 15 -12.39 -2.52 -0.34
C ASP A 15 -11.86 -2.84 1.08
N ARG A 16 -10.61 -3.32 1.20
CA ARG A 16 -9.97 -3.74 2.45
C ARG A 16 -8.82 -2.84 2.90
N ILE A 17 -8.54 -1.78 2.16
CA ILE A 17 -7.54 -0.78 2.56
C ILE A 17 -8.18 0.15 3.59
N VAL A 18 -7.57 0.23 4.77
CA VAL A 18 -7.97 1.17 5.83
C VAL A 18 -7.30 2.53 5.62
N ALA A 19 -6.03 2.52 5.21
CA ALA A 19 -5.28 3.75 4.95
C ALA A 19 -4.13 3.53 3.96
N VAL A 20 -3.78 4.59 3.22
CA VAL A 20 -2.56 4.67 2.42
C VAL A 20 -1.71 5.82 2.96
N VAL A 21 -0.47 5.54 3.35
CA VAL A 21 0.43 6.53 3.96
C VAL A 21 1.79 6.58 3.25
N SER A 22 2.47 7.72 3.32
CA SER A 22 3.85 7.85 2.82
C SER A 22 4.83 7.08 3.71
N ALA A 23 5.83 6.46 3.09
CA ALA A 23 6.88 5.69 3.77
C ALA A 23 7.95 6.57 4.46
N ASP A 24 7.97 7.89 4.19
CA ASP A 24 9.05 8.76 4.66
C ASP A 24 8.94 9.12 6.15
N ALA A 25 7.74 9.06 6.73
CA ALA A 25 7.50 9.46 8.12
C ALA A 25 8.01 8.42 9.14
N ALA A 26 8.55 8.90 10.26
CA ALA A 26 9.04 8.04 11.34
C ALA A 26 7.98 7.07 11.93
N PRO A 27 6.72 7.48 12.15
CA PRO A 27 5.65 6.57 12.56
C PRO A 27 5.41 5.44 11.56
N THR A 28 5.42 5.73 10.26
CA THR A 28 5.24 4.70 9.22
C THR A 28 6.35 3.66 9.28
N LYS A 29 7.61 4.08 9.46
CA LYS A 29 8.74 3.15 9.60
C LYS A 29 8.57 2.21 10.80
N ARG A 30 7.99 2.68 11.91
CA ARG A 30 7.66 1.84 13.08
C ARG A 30 6.58 0.83 12.75
N ILE A 31 5.54 1.22 12.00
CA ILE A 31 4.48 0.31 11.54
C ILE A 31 5.07 -0.80 10.66
N ILE A 32 5.95 -0.45 9.71
CA ILE A 32 6.63 -1.44 8.86
C ILE A 32 7.45 -2.41 9.69
N ALA A 33 8.24 -1.91 10.65
CA ALA A 33 9.06 -2.75 11.52
C ALA A 33 8.20 -3.74 12.33
N ALA A 34 7.15 -3.24 12.99
CA ALA A 34 6.22 -4.07 13.76
C ALA A 34 5.50 -5.11 12.89
N ALA A 35 5.16 -4.78 11.64
CA ALA A 35 4.56 -5.74 10.71
C ALA A 35 5.56 -6.80 10.25
N LYS A 36 6.82 -6.45 10.04
CA LYS A 36 7.89 -7.41 9.71
C LYS A 36 8.14 -8.40 10.85
N GLU A 37 8.18 -7.91 12.10
CA GLU A 37 8.32 -8.76 13.29
C GLU A 37 7.17 -9.76 13.44
N LYS A 38 5.97 -9.37 13.02
CA LYS A 38 4.75 -10.20 13.07
C LYS A 38 4.51 -11.03 11.81
N SER A 39 5.41 -11.01 10.84
CA SER A 39 5.22 -11.64 9.52
C SER A 39 3.95 -11.18 8.77
N LEU A 40 3.52 -9.95 9.01
CA LEU A 40 2.35 -9.30 8.38
C LEU A 40 2.75 -8.30 7.28
N ALA A 41 4.05 -8.05 7.11
CA ALA A 41 4.55 -7.18 6.06
C ALA A 41 4.60 -7.92 4.71
N VAL A 42 3.96 -7.34 3.70
CA VAL A 42 3.99 -7.84 2.32
C VAL A 42 4.81 -6.87 1.47
N ASP A 43 5.90 -7.35 0.88
CA ASP A 43 6.76 -6.52 0.03
C ASP A 43 6.32 -6.59 -1.44
N ALA A 44 5.71 -5.50 -1.93
CA ALA A 44 5.32 -5.31 -3.34
C ALA A 44 6.17 -4.24 -4.03
N THR A 45 7.37 -3.95 -3.50
CA THR A 45 8.27 -2.92 -4.05
C THR A 45 9.12 -3.43 -5.22
N CYS A 46 9.20 -4.75 -5.40
CA CYS A 46 10.05 -5.42 -6.39
C CYS A 46 11.51 -4.93 -6.35
N GLY A 47 12.07 -4.77 -5.14
CA GLY A 47 13.46 -4.35 -4.93
C GLY A 47 13.71 -2.85 -5.05
N LYS A 48 12.66 -2.04 -5.23
CA LYS A 48 12.78 -0.58 -5.30
C LYS A 48 12.50 0.07 -3.94
N LYS A 49 12.86 1.36 -3.82
CA LYS A 49 12.56 2.13 -2.61
C LYS A 49 11.04 2.17 -2.35
N THR A 50 10.63 1.76 -1.14
CA THR A 50 9.25 1.94 -0.66
C THR A 50 8.90 3.42 -0.64
N LYS A 51 7.82 3.79 -1.33
CA LYS A 51 7.30 5.17 -1.39
C LYS A 51 5.99 5.31 -0.63
N SER A 52 5.18 4.25 -0.58
CA SER A 52 3.94 4.23 0.18
C SER A 52 3.77 2.91 0.92
N VAL A 53 2.91 2.95 1.92
CA VAL A 53 2.53 1.82 2.75
C VAL A 53 1.02 1.78 2.84
N LEU A 54 0.45 0.63 2.54
CA LEU A 54 -0.98 0.38 2.66
C LEU A 54 -1.24 -0.40 3.93
N ILE A 55 -2.22 0.05 4.71
CA ILE A 55 -2.68 -0.60 5.93
C ILE A 55 -3.99 -1.31 5.61
N MET A 56 -3.99 -2.63 5.77
CA MET A 56 -5.15 -3.47 5.49
C MET A 56 -5.97 -3.72 6.77
N ASP A 57 -7.27 -3.94 6.62
CA ASP A 57 -8.18 -4.33 7.71
C ASP A 57 -7.76 -5.63 8.43
N SER A 58 -7.03 -6.50 7.75
CA SER A 58 -6.50 -7.77 8.24
C SER A 58 -5.24 -7.62 9.10
N GLY A 59 -4.75 -6.39 9.28
CA GLY A 59 -3.48 -6.10 9.95
C GLY A 59 -2.25 -6.28 9.06
N HIS A 60 -2.42 -6.71 7.79
CA HIS A 60 -1.33 -6.74 6.83
C HIS A 60 -0.89 -5.33 6.46
N VAL A 61 0.42 -5.17 6.25
CA VAL A 61 1.04 -3.91 5.84
C VAL A 61 1.74 -4.14 4.51
N ILE A 62 1.23 -3.52 3.45
CA ILE A 62 1.75 -3.71 2.09
C ILE A 62 2.70 -2.56 1.75
N LEU A 63 3.93 -2.91 1.36
CA LEU A 63 4.97 -1.96 0.96
C LEU A 63 4.92 -1.77 -0.55
N SER A 64 4.75 -0.53 -1.01
CA SER A 64 4.69 -0.22 -2.43
C SER A 64 5.75 0.80 -2.82
N ALA A 65 6.32 0.61 -4.00
CA ALA A 65 7.22 1.58 -4.63
C ALA A 65 6.48 2.66 -5.44
N LYS A 66 5.14 2.64 -5.45
CA LYS A 66 4.27 3.67 -6.01
C LYS A 66 3.99 4.74 -4.93
N ALA A 67 3.86 6.01 -5.35
CA ALA A 67 3.55 7.09 -4.42
C ALA A 67 2.09 7.01 -3.95
N ALA A 68 1.81 7.41 -2.71
CA ALA A 68 0.48 7.33 -2.09
C ALA A 68 -0.61 8.04 -2.93
N GLU A 69 -0.31 9.24 -3.42
CA GLU A 69 -1.17 10.05 -4.29
C GLU A 69 -1.56 9.37 -5.61
N ARG A 70 -0.77 8.38 -6.07
CA ARG A 70 -1.06 7.62 -7.30
C ARG A 70 -1.84 6.35 -7.05
N ILE A 71 -2.01 5.94 -5.78
CA ILE A 71 -2.88 4.83 -5.40
C ILE A 71 -4.29 5.38 -5.24
N ASP A 72 -4.43 6.54 -4.61
CA ASP A 72 -5.69 7.27 -4.39
C ASP A 72 -6.49 7.46 -5.69
N LYS A 73 -5.84 8.01 -6.72
CA LYS A 73 -6.45 8.30 -8.03
C LYS A 73 -6.95 7.08 -8.81
N MET A 74 -6.48 5.86 -8.49
CA MET A 74 -6.92 4.67 -9.22
C MET A 74 -8.29 4.15 -8.76
N SER A 75 -8.72 4.55 -7.56
CA SER A 75 -10.02 4.17 -6.99
C SER A 75 -11.19 4.89 -7.68
N ASP A 76 -10.91 6.12 -8.15
CA ASP A 76 -11.89 7.09 -8.65
C ASP A 76 -12.01 7.15 -10.18
N ASP A 77 -11.09 6.53 -10.93
CA ASP A 77 -11.16 6.49 -12.41
C ASP A 77 -12.22 5.47 -12.95
N SER A 78 -13.21 5.12 -12.13
CA SER A 78 -14.41 4.38 -12.59
C SER A 78 -15.56 5.28 -13.06
N GLU A 79 -15.44 6.60 -12.92
CA GLU A 79 -16.51 7.55 -13.28
C GLU A 79 -15.95 8.78 -14.01
N LYS A 80 -15.45 8.59 -15.24
CA LYS A 80 -15.48 9.65 -16.26
C LYS A 80 -15.89 9.04 -17.59
N GLU A 81 -17.16 9.23 -17.93
CA GLU A 81 -17.65 9.25 -19.31
C GLU A 81 -16.89 10.27 -20.16
#